data_AF-A0A4R2LIK6-F1
#
_entry.id   AF-A0A4R2LIK6-F1
#
_cell.length_a   1.000
_cell.length_b   1.000
_cell.length_c   1.000
_cell.angle_alpha   90.00
_cell.angle_beta   90.00
_cell.angle_gamma   90.00
#
_symmetry.space_group_name_H-M   'P 1'
#
loop_
_entity.id
_entity.type
_entity.pdbx_description
1 polymer ?
#
loop_
_entity_poly.entity_id
_entity_poly.type
_entity_poly.pdbx_seq_one_letter_code
_entity_poly.pdbx_strand_id
1 'polypeptide(L)'
;MDEVNTMAAYYGQETKLEELREWYDGYRFGSTEIYNPWSVANYFYNNCQAKPYWTNTSDNEIIREIMISLTPDIAENLFALLQGQTVQASLNMDVIYPRITDGTDTIFSFLLLAGYLKPVSDSVETEFGTFMELALPNKEIRRVYNTEILSWLRGTVDGNVMAGLEKALYLNDGKKLQEFFRKYMITCISCFDGASEGFYHGMMFGLAAGMSSRYYIRSNREFGE
;
A
#
# COMPACT_ATOMS: atom_id res chain seq x y z
N MET A 1 3.35 22.07 11.55
CA MET A 1 1.94 22.54 11.50
C MET A 1 1.78 23.94 10.94
N ASP A 2 2.70 24.87 11.20
CA ASP A 2 2.53 26.29 10.82
C ASP A 2 2.59 26.55 9.30
N GLU A 3 3.41 25.80 8.56
CA GLU A 3 3.68 26.06 7.14
C GLU A 3 2.49 25.71 6.23
N VAL A 4 1.88 24.54 6.39
CA VAL A 4 0.72 24.10 5.58
C VAL A 4 -0.51 24.94 5.89
N ASN A 5 -0.72 25.33 7.16
CA ASN A 5 -1.79 26.24 7.55
C ASN A 5 -1.60 27.62 6.92
N THR A 6 -0.37 28.14 6.94
CA THR A 6 -0.03 29.42 6.28
C THR A 6 -0.25 29.35 4.77
N MET A 7 0.16 28.25 4.14
CA MET A 7 -0.05 28.04 2.70
C MET A 7 -1.53 27.93 2.35
N ALA A 8 -2.32 27.19 3.14
CA ALA A 8 -3.76 27.08 2.95
C ALA A 8 -4.46 28.44 3.09
N ALA A 9 -4.08 29.25 4.08
CA ALA A 9 -4.59 30.60 4.26
C ALA A 9 -4.21 31.52 3.08
N TYR A 10 -2.95 31.46 2.61
CA TYR A 10 -2.48 32.24 1.47
C TYR A 10 -3.30 31.97 0.19
N TYR A 11 -3.69 30.72 -0.05
CA TYR A 11 -4.52 30.34 -1.19
C TYR A 11 -6.04 30.39 -0.91
N GLY A 12 -6.46 30.77 0.30
CA GLY A 12 -7.88 30.82 0.70
C GLY A 12 -8.56 29.44 0.77
N GLN A 13 -7.83 28.40 1.15
CA GLN A 13 -8.26 26.99 1.15
C GLN A 13 -8.21 26.36 2.55
N GLU A 14 -8.36 27.15 3.62
CA GLU A 14 -8.31 26.67 5.01
C GLU A 14 -9.34 25.55 5.30
N THR A 15 -10.46 25.55 4.59
CA THR A 15 -11.49 24.49 4.69
C THR A 15 -11.01 23.11 4.23
N LYS A 16 -9.87 23.03 3.54
CA LYS A 16 -9.29 21.79 3.02
C LYS A 16 -8.14 21.23 3.86
N LEU A 17 -7.85 21.84 5.02
CA LEU A 17 -6.78 21.38 5.92
C LEU A 17 -6.95 19.94 6.40
N GLU A 18 -8.19 19.51 6.64
CA GLU A 18 -8.47 18.12 7.03
C GLU A 18 -8.14 17.14 5.89
N GLU A 19 -8.52 17.46 4.65
CA GLU A 19 -8.17 16.64 3.47
C GLU A 19 -6.65 16.57 3.27
N LEU A 20 -5.94 17.70 3.40
CA LEU A 20 -4.48 17.75 3.37
C LEU A 20 -3.86 16.85 4.45
N ARG A 21 -4.39 16.88 5.69
CA ARG A 21 -3.91 16.06 6.80
C ARG A 21 -4.09 14.58 6.51
N GLU A 22 -5.25 14.18 6.04
CA GLU A 22 -5.53 12.78 5.73
C GLU A 22 -4.67 12.23 4.57
N TRP A 23 -4.36 13.07 3.59
CA TRP A 23 -3.66 12.64 2.37
C TRP A 23 -2.15 12.72 2.48
N TYR A 24 -1.59 13.74 3.13
CA TYR A 24 -0.18 14.09 2.97
C TYR A 24 0.61 14.26 4.27
N ASP A 25 -0.05 14.19 5.42
CA ASP A 25 0.61 14.18 6.73
C ASP A 25 1.11 12.77 7.10
N GLY A 26 1.70 12.60 8.28
CA GLY A 26 1.98 11.30 8.87
C GLY A 26 3.45 10.94 8.96
N TYR A 27 4.37 11.82 8.54
CA TYR A 27 5.79 11.60 8.76
C TYR A 27 6.22 12.26 10.07
N ARG A 28 7.10 11.60 10.84
CA ARG A 28 7.56 12.11 12.13
C ARG A 28 9.06 12.43 12.04
N PHE A 29 9.42 13.69 12.27
CA PHE A 29 10.81 14.12 12.42
C PHE A 29 11.03 14.60 13.85
N GLY A 30 11.71 13.78 14.66
CA GLY A 30 11.80 13.99 16.11
C GLY A 30 10.41 13.94 16.75
N SER A 31 10.00 15.04 17.39
CA SER A 31 8.67 15.20 18.01
C SER A 31 7.63 15.87 17.11
N THR A 32 7.99 16.21 15.86
CA THR A 32 7.15 17.01 14.98
C THR A 32 6.60 16.17 13.83
N GLU A 33 5.28 16.22 13.64
CA GLU A 33 4.65 15.69 12.44
C GLU A 33 4.85 16.66 11.27
N ILE A 34 5.32 16.12 10.16
CA ILE A 34 5.62 16.85 8.93
C ILE A 34 4.83 16.26 7.77
N TYR A 35 4.41 17.16 6.90
CA TYR A 35 3.77 16.81 5.65
C TYR A 35 4.81 16.48 4.60
N ASN A 36 4.39 15.72 3.61
CA ASN A 36 5.16 15.56 2.39
C ASN A 36 5.23 16.89 1.60
N PRO A 37 6.40 17.54 1.50
CA PRO A 37 6.47 18.87 0.89
C PRO A 37 6.13 18.84 -0.61
N TRP A 38 6.52 17.76 -1.31
CA TRP A 38 6.23 17.59 -2.73
C TRP A 38 4.73 17.42 -2.97
N SER A 39 4.08 16.56 -2.19
CA SER A 39 2.65 16.30 -2.36
C SER A 39 1.79 17.51 -2.00
N VAL A 40 2.15 18.26 -0.95
CA VAL A 40 1.47 19.50 -0.58
C VAL A 40 1.61 20.56 -1.68
N ALA A 41 2.82 20.77 -2.21
CA ALA A 41 3.03 21.72 -3.30
C ALA A 41 2.20 21.36 -4.54
N ASN A 42 2.19 20.08 -4.92
CA ASN A 42 1.40 19.60 -6.04
C ASN A 42 -0.11 19.70 -5.81
N TYR A 43 -0.57 19.48 -4.58
CA TYR A 43 -1.98 19.65 -4.24
C TYR A 43 -2.45 21.08 -4.52
N PHE A 44 -1.74 22.09 -4.02
CA PHE A 44 -2.08 23.49 -4.29
C PHE A 44 -1.94 23.85 -5.76
N TYR A 45 -0.88 23.38 -6.44
CA TYR A 45 -0.67 23.59 -7.87
C TYR A 45 -1.83 23.02 -8.73
N ASN A 46 -2.38 21.87 -8.34
CA ASN A 46 -3.45 21.18 -9.07
C ASN A 46 -4.86 21.53 -8.57
N ASN A 47 -5.09 22.80 -8.20
CA ASN A 47 -6.39 23.30 -7.75
C ASN A 47 -6.93 22.60 -6.49
N CYS A 48 -6.04 22.20 -5.59
CA CYS A 48 -6.38 21.55 -4.32
C CYS A 48 -7.21 20.28 -4.54
N GLN A 49 -6.74 19.42 -5.44
CA GLN A 49 -7.32 18.10 -5.70
C GLN A 49 -6.45 17.04 -5.03
N ALA A 50 -7.06 16.23 -4.15
CA ALA A 50 -6.33 15.14 -3.51
C ALA A 50 -6.01 14.01 -4.51
N LYS A 51 -4.72 13.78 -4.75
CA LYS A 51 -4.17 12.76 -5.66
C LYS A 51 -2.86 12.18 -5.12
N PRO A 52 -2.47 10.98 -5.57
CA PRO A 52 -1.17 10.41 -5.22
C PRO A 52 -0.05 11.06 -6.05
N TYR A 53 0.53 12.15 -5.56
CA TYR A 53 1.62 12.91 -6.17
C TYR A 53 3.01 12.29 -5.98
N TRP A 54 3.12 11.39 -5.00
CA TRP A 54 4.30 10.54 -4.75
C TRP A 54 4.61 9.54 -5.88
N THR A 55 3.77 9.47 -6.92
CA THR A 55 3.86 8.45 -8.00
C THR A 55 4.84 8.75 -9.13
N ASN A 56 5.43 9.95 -9.20
CA ASN A 56 6.19 10.41 -10.38
C ASN A 56 7.72 10.28 -10.25
N THR A 57 8.24 9.58 -9.25
CA THR A 57 9.67 9.29 -9.13
C THR A 57 9.98 7.86 -9.57
N SER A 58 11.24 7.59 -9.86
CA SER A 58 11.84 6.27 -10.12
C SER A 58 11.54 5.19 -9.06
N ASP A 59 10.80 5.54 -8.00
CA ASP A 59 10.59 4.72 -6.82
C ASP A 59 9.48 3.67 -6.95
N ASN A 60 8.55 3.80 -7.91
CA ASN A 60 7.57 2.73 -8.17
C ASN A 60 8.22 1.46 -8.78
N GLU A 61 9.45 1.57 -9.30
CA GLU A 61 10.22 0.40 -9.69
C GLU A 61 10.53 -0.50 -8.48
N ILE A 62 10.77 0.09 -7.31
CA ILE A 62 11.14 -0.64 -6.09
C ILE A 62 9.99 -1.52 -5.62
N ILE A 63 8.75 -0.99 -5.53
CA ILE A 63 7.63 -1.83 -5.13
C ILE A 63 7.53 -3.01 -6.10
N ARG A 64 7.64 -2.77 -7.41
CA ARG A 64 7.60 -3.86 -8.41
C ARG A 64 8.74 -4.85 -8.25
N GLU A 65 9.96 -4.41 -7.96
CA GLU A 65 11.11 -5.28 -7.71
C GLU A 65 10.95 -6.12 -6.42
N ILE A 66 10.43 -5.53 -5.35
CA ILE A 66 10.03 -6.25 -4.12
C ILE A 66 9.04 -7.36 -4.47
N MET A 67 8.07 -7.05 -5.33
CA MET A 67 7.05 -8.02 -5.73
C MET A 67 7.60 -9.17 -6.59
N ILE A 68 8.76 -9.01 -7.25
CA ILE A 68 9.41 -10.09 -8.00
C ILE A 68 10.09 -11.09 -7.05
N SER A 69 10.53 -10.65 -5.87
CA SER A 69 11.21 -11.48 -4.86
C SER A 69 10.32 -11.82 -3.66
N LEU A 70 8.99 -11.85 -3.87
CA LEU A 70 8.00 -12.01 -2.80
C LEU A 70 8.07 -13.42 -2.19
N THR A 71 8.59 -13.53 -0.97
CA THR A 71 8.38 -14.73 -0.15
C THR A 71 6.99 -14.67 0.52
N PRO A 72 6.40 -15.81 0.95
CA PRO A 72 5.12 -15.81 1.67
C PRO A 72 5.09 -14.85 2.87
N ASP A 73 6.18 -14.80 3.64
CA ASP A 73 6.30 -13.94 4.83
C ASP A 73 6.30 -12.44 4.49
N ILE A 74 7.03 -12.04 3.44
CA ILE A 74 6.99 -10.66 2.95
C ILE A 74 5.57 -10.32 2.52
N ALA A 75 4.96 -11.22 1.75
CA ALA A 75 3.64 -10.99 1.19
C ALA A 75 2.58 -10.78 2.28
N GLU A 76 2.57 -11.62 3.31
CA GLU A 76 1.66 -11.47 4.46
C GLU A 76 1.80 -10.11 5.13
N ASN A 77 3.03 -9.67 5.39
CA ASN A 77 3.31 -8.35 5.97
C ASN A 77 2.86 -7.21 5.04
N LEU A 78 3.11 -7.30 3.72
CA LEU A 78 2.64 -6.30 2.77
C LEU A 78 1.09 -6.22 2.76
N PHE A 79 0.40 -7.35 2.84
CA PHE A 79 -1.06 -7.37 2.92
C PHE A 79 -1.60 -6.86 4.26
N ALA A 80 -0.91 -7.11 5.37
CA ALA A 80 -1.26 -6.53 6.67
C ALA A 80 -1.21 -4.99 6.61
N LEU A 81 -0.16 -4.42 6.01
CA LEU A 81 -0.04 -2.98 5.77
C LEU A 81 -1.20 -2.43 4.92
N LEU A 82 -1.61 -3.15 3.87
CA LEU A 82 -2.78 -2.78 3.06
C LEU A 82 -4.08 -2.70 3.86
N GLN A 83 -4.25 -3.59 4.82
CA GLN A 83 -5.41 -3.61 5.73
C GLN A 83 -5.32 -2.51 6.81
N GLY A 84 -4.20 -1.75 6.83
CA GLY A 84 -3.95 -0.71 7.82
C GLY A 84 -3.46 -1.25 9.16
N GLN A 85 -3.01 -2.50 9.20
CA GLN A 85 -2.29 -3.06 10.32
C GLN A 85 -0.83 -2.58 10.30
N THR A 86 -0.12 -2.86 11.38
CA THR A 86 1.29 -2.62 11.53
C THR A 86 2.08 -3.90 11.31
N VAL A 87 3.37 -3.75 10.97
CA VAL A 87 4.29 -4.89 10.83
C VAL A 87 5.51 -4.68 11.69
N GLN A 88 6.00 -5.76 12.31
CA GLN A 88 7.26 -5.76 13.03
C GLN A 88 8.36 -6.16 12.04
N ALA A 89 9.36 -5.30 11.89
CA ALA A 89 10.48 -5.55 10.99
C ALA A 89 11.82 -5.33 11.70
N SER A 90 12.78 -6.20 11.38
CA SER A 90 14.20 -5.97 11.66
C SER A 90 14.71 -4.94 10.66
N LEU A 91 15.37 -3.90 11.16
CA LEU A 91 15.88 -2.79 10.38
C LEU A 91 17.40 -2.80 10.33
N ASN A 92 17.94 -2.67 9.12
CA ASN A 92 19.35 -2.41 8.89
C ASN A 92 19.51 -1.01 8.30
N MET A 93 19.73 -0.03 9.17
CA MET A 93 19.86 1.39 8.79
C MET A 93 21.21 1.73 8.14
N ASP A 94 22.17 0.78 8.13
CA ASP A 94 23.49 0.97 7.53
C ASP A 94 23.53 0.64 6.01
N VAL A 95 22.41 0.12 5.47
CA VAL A 95 22.33 -0.28 4.06
C VAL A 95 21.99 0.94 3.19
N ILE A 96 23.00 1.45 2.48
CA ILE A 96 22.88 2.62 1.58
C ILE A 96 22.07 2.31 0.31
N TYR A 97 21.89 1.04 -0.05
CA TYR A 97 20.97 0.57 -1.09
C TYR A 97 20.81 -0.94 -0.92
N PRO A 98 19.60 -1.49 -0.70
CA PRO A 98 19.41 -2.92 -0.69
C PRO A 98 19.82 -3.46 -2.05
N ARG A 99 20.76 -4.41 -2.08
CA ARG A 99 20.65 -5.41 -3.13
C ARG A 99 19.44 -6.25 -2.71
N ILE A 100 18.39 -6.22 -3.53
CA ILE A 100 17.09 -6.87 -3.24
C ILE A 100 17.23 -8.39 -3.01
N THR A 101 18.40 -8.95 -3.35
CA THR A 101 18.82 -10.32 -3.08
C THR A 101 19.12 -10.64 -1.61
N ASP A 102 19.19 -9.66 -0.71
CA ASP A 102 19.81 -9.84 0.61
C ASP A 102 18.83 -10.21 1.74
N GLY A 103 17.53 -10.44 1.44
CA GLY A 103 16.54 -10.97 2.39
C GLY A 103 15.39 -10.03 2.76
N THR A 104 14.51 -10.49 3.65
CA THR A 104 13.27 -9.81 4.07
C THR A 104 13.50 -8.48 4.81
N ASP A 105 14.53 -8.43 5.64
CA ASP A 105 14.83 -7.30 6.53
C ASP A 105 15.28 -6.05 5.74
N THR A 106 15.95 -6.29 4.62
CA THR A 106 16.44 -5.25 3.72
C THR A 106 15.29 -4.53 3.00
N ILE A 107 14.15 -5.22 2.78
CA ILE A 107 12.99 -4.66 2.09
C ILE A 107 12.26 -3.63 2.97
N PHE A 108 11.97 -3.98 4.22
CA PHE A 108 11.27 -3.05 5.13
C PHE A 108 12.15 -1.87 5.54
N SER A 109 13.45 -2.10 5.73
CA SER A 109 14.44 -1.03 5.90
C SER A 109 14.39 -0.04 4.75
N PHE A 110 14.34 -0.56 3.52
CA PHE A 110 14.29 0.29 2.35
C PHE A 110 12.96 1.02 2.18
N LEU A 111 11.82 0.34 2.37
CA LEU A 111 10.50 0.98 2.33
C LEU A 111 10.38 2.11 3.35
N LEU A 112 10.99 1.95 4.54
CA LEU A 112 11.10 3.01 5.53
C LEU A 112 11.97 4.18 5.04
N LEU A 113 13.19 3.91 4.56
CA LEU A 113 14.11 4.93 4.07
C LEU A 113 13.58 5.71 2.86
N ALA A 114 12.86 5.02 1.97
CA ALA A 114 12.21 5.59 0.81
C ALA A 114 10.88 6.32 1.15
N GLY A 115 10.47 6.35 2.42
CA GLY A 115 9.27 7.07 2.87
C GLY A 115 7.94 6.37 2.56
N TYR A 116 7.96 5.09 2.16
CA TYR A 116 6.73 4.31 2.00
C TYR A 116 6.16 3.82 3.34
N LEU A 117 6.99 3.77 4.39
CA LEU A 117 6.58 3.40 5.74
C LEU A 117 6.96 4.48 6.75
N LYS A 118 6.26 4.48 7.88
CA LYS A 118 6.58 5.29 9.06
C LYS A 118 6.74 4.43 10.31
N PRO A 119 7.59 4.85 11.27
CA PRO A 119 7.65 4.25 12.58
C PRO A 119 6.36 4.54 13.37
N VAL A 120 5.84 3.52 14.07
CA VAL A 120 4.71 3.65 15.01
C VAL A 120 5.20 3.68 16.45
N SER A 121 6.29 2.98 16.74
CA SER A 121 6.96 2.92 18.03
C SER A 121 8.45 3.23 17.90
N ASP A 122 9.10 3.47 19.03
CA ASP A 122 10.55 3.68 19.08
C ASP A 122 11.29 2.36 18.79
N SER A 123 12.53 2.45 18.28
CA SER A 123 13.31 1.26 17.98
C SER A 123 13.62 0.46 19.24
N VAL A 124 13.55 -0.86 19.12
CA VAL A 124 14.00 -1.80 20.14
C VAL A 124 15.32 -2.41 19.69
N GLU A 125 16.40 -2.01 20.36
CA GLU A 125 17.72 -2.60 20.16
C GLU A 125 17.84 -3.93 20.90
N THR A 126 18.25 -4.98 20.19
CA THR A 126 18.47 -6.31 20.75
C THR A 126 19.85 -6.84 20.32
N GLU A 127 20.32 -7.93 20.94
CA GLU A 127 21.56 -8.61 20.51
C GLU A 127 21.50 -9.15 19.07
N PHE A 128 20.28 -9.29 18.51
CA PHE A 128 20.04 -9.82 17.17
C PHE A 128 19.80 -8.74 16.11
N GLY A 129 19.71 -7.46 16.52
CA GLY A 129 19.47 -6.32 15.63
C GLY A 129 18.45 -5.32 16.18
N THR A 130 18.15 -4.33 15.35
CA THR A 130 17.18 -3.26 15.64
C THR A 130 15.80 -3.65 15.11
N PHE A 131 14.79 -3.65 15.97
CA PHE A 131 13.40 -3.96 15.59
C PHE A 131 12.52 -2.72 15.71
N MET A 132 11.53 -2.61 14.81
CA MET A 132 10.60 -1.50 14.81
C MET A 132 9.24 -1.89 14.25
N GLU A 133 8.20 -1.26 14.80
CA GLU A 133 6.84 -1.34 14.27
C GLU A 133 6.60 -0.30 13.18
N LEU A 134 6.15 -0.73 12.02
CA LEU A 134 5.97 0.11 10.83
C LEU A 134 4.51 0.12 10.35
N ALA A 135 4.10 1.26 9.79
CA ALA A 135 2.79 1.44 9.17
C ALA A 135 2.88 2.30 7.89
N LEU A 136 1.82 2.25 7.07
CA LEU A 136 1.65 3.22 5.98
C LEU A 136 1.36 4.62 6.56
N PRO A 137 2.02 5.69 6.07
CA PRO A 137 1.94 7.00 6.69
C PRO A 137 0.59 7.70 6.49
N ASN A 138 0.00 7.60 5.30
CA ASN A 138 -1.20 8.35 4.91
C ASN A 138 -1.97 7.71 3.74
N LYS A 139 -3.06 8.36 3.33
CA LYS A 139 -3.91 7.90 2.21
C LYS A 139 -3.19 7.93 0.86
N GLU A 140 -2.29 8.88 0.63
CA GLU A 140 -1.50 8.95 -0.60
C GLU A 140 -0.66 7.68 -0.77
N ILE A 141 0.18 7.35 0.21
CA ILE A 141 1.07 6.19 0.12
C ILE A 141 0.26 4.89 0.07
N ARG A 142 -0.83 4.80 0.85
CA ARG A 142 -1.76 3.67 0.74
C ARG A 142 -2.32 3.51 -0.67
N ARG A 143 -2.62 4.61 -1.38
CA ARG A 143 -3.12 4.55 -2.75
C ARG A 143 -2.06 4.08 -3.74
N VAL A 144 -0.82 4.56 -3.60
CA VAL A 144 0.33 4.08 -4.40
C VAL A 144 0.52 2.59 -4.19
N TYR A 145 0.61 2.17 -2.93
CA TYR A 145 0.85 0.81 -2.53
C TYR A 145 -0.22 -0.17 -3.03
N ASN A 146 -1.50 0.20 -2.89
CA ASN A 146 -2.61 -0.55 -3.49
C ASN A 146 -2.44 -0.69 -5.00
N THR A 147 -2.12 0.40 -5.70
CA THR A 147 -2.03 0.42 -7.16
C THR A 147 -0.91 -0.49 -7.67
N GLU A 148 0.24 -0.47 -7.02
CA GLU A 148 1.40 -1.30 -7.40
C GLU A 148 1.18 -2.78 -7.09
N ILE A 149 0.67 -3.12 -5.90
CA ILE A 149 0.33 -4.53 -5.56
C ILE A 149 -0.70 -5.08 -6.54
N LEU A 150 -1.70 -4.27 -6.90
CA LEU A 150 -2.70 -4.62 -7.89
C LEU A 150 -2.16 -4.76 -9.31
N SER A 151 -1.19 -3.92 -9.68
CA SER A 151 -0.51 -4.01 -10.96
C SER A 151 0.29 -5.31 -11.04
N TRP A 152 1.01 -5.65 -9.97
CA TRP A 152 1.74 -6.91 -9.89
C TRP A 152 0.81 -8.12 -9.91
N LEU A 153 -0.28 -8.15 -9.12
CA LEU A 153 -1.24 -9.26 -9.13
C LEU A 153 -1.82 -9.50 -10.54
N ARG A 154 -2.06 -8.43 -11.30
CA ARG A 154 -2.50 -8.53 -12.70
C ARG A 154 -1.42 -9.03 -13.66
N GLY A 155 -0.15 -8.82 -13.34
CA GLY A 155 0.98 -9.35 -14.11
C GLY A 155 1.29 -10.82 -13.80
N THR A 156 1.11 -11.24 -12.56
CA THR A 156 1.35 -12.62 -12.09
C THR A 156 0.26 -13.58 -12.54
N VAL A 157 -0.98 -13.10 -12.64
CA VAL A 157 -2.11 -13.89 -13.12
C VAL A 157 -2.26 -13.70 -14.63
N ASP A 158 -2.45 -14.80 -15.37
CA ASP A 158 -2.73 -14.75 -16.81
C ASP A 158 -3.79 -13.66 -17.13
N GLY A 159 -3.45 -12.75 -18.04
CA GLY A 159 -4.31 -11.64 -18.44
C GLY A 159 -5.71 -12.07 -18.88
N ASN A 160 -5.85 -13.31 -19.36
CA ASN A 160 -7.16 -13.91 -19.68
C ASN A 160 -8.06 -14.10 -18.46
N VAL A 161 -7.49 -14.37 -17.28
CA VAL A 161 -8.25 -14.57 -16.03
C VAL A 161 -8.73 -13.23 -15.49
N MET A 162 -7.89 -12.19 -15.51
CA MET A 162 -8.28 -10.84 -15.07
C MET A 162 -9.33 -10.21 -15.98
N ALA A 163 -9.14 -10.28 -17.30
CA ALA A 163 -10.15 -9.81 -18.26
C ALA A 163 -11.46 -10.61 -18.14
N GLY A 164 -11.37 -11.89 -17.80
CA GLY A 164 -12.51 -12.76 -17.51
C GLY A 164 -13.29 -12.32 -16.26
N LEU A 165 -12.59 -11.99 -15.17
CA LEU A 165 -13.18 -11.44 -13.94
C LEU A 165 -13.88 -10.10 -14.20
N GLU A 166 -13.21 -9.16 -14.87
CA GLU A 166 -13.80 -7.86 -15.20
C GLU A 166 -15.06 -8.00 -16.07
N LYS A 167 -14.99 -8.84 -17.11
CA LYS A 167 -16.13 -9.09 -18.01
C LYS A 167 -17.29 -9.77 -17.28
N ALA A 168 -17.01 -10.72 -16.40
CA ALA A 168 -18.04 -11.40 -15.62
C ALA A 168 -18.74 -10.45 -14.63
N LEU A 169 -17.99 -9.54 -14.00
CA LEU A 169 -18.56 -8.48 -13.15
C LEU A 169 -19.41 -7.51 -13.95
N TYR A 170 -18.91 -7.02 -15.08
CA TYR A 170 -19.65 -6.09 -15.94
C TYR A 170 -20.98 -6.67 -16.44
N LEU A 171 -20.99 -7.96 -16.79
CA LEU A 171 -22.18 -8.66 -17.28
C LEU A 171 -23.06 -9.22 -16.15
N ASN A 172 -22.66 -9.05 -14.88
CA ASN A 172 -23.30 -9.67 -13.72
C ASN A 172 -23.47 -11.20 -13.86
N ASP A 173 -22.49 -11.85 -14.49
CA ASP A 173 -22.48 -13.30 -14.76
C ASP A 173 -21.80 -14.03 -13.60
N GLY A 174 -22.57 -14.36 -12.57
CA GLY A 174 -22.06 -15.00 -11.34
C GLY A 174 -21.37 -16.35 -11.58
N LYS A 175 -21.76 -17.11 -12.62
CA LYS A 175 -21.13 -18.40 -12.93
C LYS A 175 -19.73 -18.20 -13.50
N LYS A 176 -19.57 -17.30 -14.47
CA LYS A 176 -18.24 -16.96 -15.01
C LYS A 176 -17.37 -16.28 -13.98
N LEU A 177 -17.97 -15.44 -13.13
CA LEU A 177 -17.26 -14.81 -12.03
C LEU A 177 -16.63 -15.87 -11.13
N GLN A 178 -17.41 -16.85 -10.68
CA GLN A 178 -16.92 -17.97 -9.87
C GLN A 178 -15.83 -18.78 -10.59
N GLU A 179 -15.97 -19.05 -11.89
CA GLU A 179 -15.00 -19.81 -12.66
C GLU A 179 -13.64 -19.11 -12.76
N PHE A 180 -13.64 -17.84 -13.16
CA PHE A 180 -12.41 -17.05 -13.27
C PHE A 180 -11.80 -16.77 -11.91
N PHE A 181 -12.63 -16.57 -10.90
CA PHE A 181 -12.20 -16.40 -9.53
C PHE A 181 -11.52 -17.65 -8.96
N ARG A 182 -12.05 -18.85 -9.24
CA ARG A 182 -11.39 -20.10 -8.89
C ARG A 182 -10.03 -20.25 -9.57
N LYS A 183 -9.94 -19.90 -10.86
CA LYS A 183 -8.66 -19.92 -11.59
C LYS A 183 -7.65 -18.95 -10.99
N TYR A 184 -8.09 -17.74 -10.65
CA TYR A 184 -7.29 -16.75 -9.93
C TYR A 184 -6.72 -17.32 -8.62
N MET A 185 -7.59 -17.88 -7.76
CA MET A 185 -7.17 -18.48 -6.49
C MET A 185 -6.18 -19.63 -6.66
N ILE A 186 -6.40 -20.54 -7.62
CA ILE A 186 -5.50 -21.68 -7.87
C ILE A 186 -4.12 -21.21 -8.33
N THR A 187 -4.05 -20.24 -9.25
CA THR A 187 -2.77 -19.68 -9.70
C THR A 187 -2.01 -19.07 -8.54
N CYS A 188 -2.69 -18.31 -7.68
CA CYS A 188 -2.08 -17.71 -6.52
C CYS A 188 -1.61 -18.73 -5.49
N ILE A 189 -2.42 -19.74 -5.16
CA ILE A 189 -2.03 -20.83 -4.26
C ILE A 189 -0.79 -21.56 -4.80
N SER A 190 -0.74 -21.79 -6.11
CA SER A 190 0.41 -22.44 -6.75
C SER A 190 1.69 -21.61 -6.72
N CYS A 191 1.60 -20.28 -6.66
CA CYS A 191 2.76 -19.40 -6.55
C CYS A 191 3.25 -19.23 -5.10
N PHE A 192 2.38 -19.47 -4.12
CA PHE A 192 2.63 -19.22 -2.69
C PHE A 192 2.30 -20.45 -1.84
N ASP A 193 2.98 -21.56 -2.15
CA ASP A 193 2.85 -22.80 -1.37
C ASP A 193 3.35 -22.57 0.07
N GLY A 194 2.49 -22.81 1.06
CA GLY A 194 2.76 -22.57 2.49
C GLY A 194 2.32 -21.21 3.05
N ALA A 195 1.67 -20.34 2.26
CA ALA A 195 1.14 -19.07 2.77
C ALA A 195 -0.05 -19.25 3.75
N SER A 196 -0.14 -18.38 4.75
CA SER A 196 -1.20 -18.39 5.75
C SER A 196 -2.57 -18.00 5.16
N GLU A 197 -3.65 -18.30 5.88
CA GLU A 197 -4.99 -17.85 5.49
C GLU A 197 -5.07 -16.31 5.34
N GLY A 198 -4.29 -15.58 6.14
CA GLY A 198 -4.17 -14.12 6.08
C GLY A 198 -3.66 -13.62 4.74
N PHE A 199 -2.73 -14.33 4.11
CA PHE A 199 -2.24 -14.01 2.77
C PHE A 199 -3.36 -14.09 1.72
N TYR A 200 -4.18 -15.14 1.76
CA TYR A 200 -5.31 -15.30 0.82
C TYR A 200 -6.39 -14.24 1.05
N HIS A 201 -6.68 -13.89 2.30
CA HIS A 201 -7.54 -12.73 2.60
C HIS A 201 -6.95 -11.42 2.05
N GLY A 202 -5.65 -11.22 2.20
CA GLY A 202 -4.93 -10.07 1.64
C GLY A 202 -5.09 -9.96 0.13
N MET A 203 -4.88 -11.05 -0.60
CA MET A 203 -5.10 -11.07 -2.05
C MET A 203 -6.55 -10.81 -2.42
N MET A 204 -7.51 -11.33 -1.64
CA MET A 204 -8.92 -11.07 -1.84
C MET A 204 -9.26 -9.59 -1.70
N PHE A 205 -8.72 -8.95 -0.67
CA PHE A 205 -8.80 -7.50 -0.50
C PHE A 205 -8.10 -6.76 -1.63
N GLY A 206 -6.95 -7.24 -2.09
CA GLY A 206 -6.26 -6.72 -3.26
C GLY A 206 -7.17 -6.73 -4.47
N LEU A 207 -7.64 -7.91 -4.90
CA LEU A 207 -8.56 -8.07 -6.04
C LEU A 207 -9.79 -7.16 -5.91
N ALA A 208 -10.40 -7.15 -4.73
CA ALA A 208 -11.52 -6.28 -4.42
C ALA A 208 -11.14 -4.80 -4.58
N ALA A 209 -10.05 -4.31 -4.00
CA ALA A 209 -9.58 -2.94 -4.15
C ALA A 209 -9.28 -2.55 -5.61
N GLY A 210 -8.80 -3.50 -6.42
CA GLY A 210 -8.61 -3.30 -7.86
C GLY A 210 -9.91 -3.06 -8.59
N MET A 211 -10.92 -3.85 -8.24
CA MET A 211 -12.28 -3.67 -8.71
C MET A 211 -12.93 -2.41 -8.10
N SER A 212 -12.55 -2.02 -6.89
CA SER A 212 -13.13 -0.88 -6.17
C SER A 212 -12.77 0.46 -6.80
N SER A 213 -11.70 0.51 -7.59
CA SER A 213 -11.37 1.67 -8.41
C SER A 213 -12.43 1.97 -9.48
N ARG A 214 -13.29 1.00 -9.81
CA ARG A 214 -14.37 1.11 -10.82
C ARG A 214 -15.76 0.74 -10.29
N TYR A 215 -15.87 0.12 -9.12
CA TYR A 215 -17.11 -0.36 -8.53
C TYR A 215 -17.20 -0.02 -7.03
N TYR A 216 -18.38 0.34 -6.53
CA TYR A 216 -18.56 0.63 -5.11
C TYR A 216 -18.71 -0.69 -4.32
N ILE A 217 -17.72 -1.08 -3.51
CA ILE A 217 -17.81 -2.26 -2.64
C ILE A 217 -18.65 -1.91 -1.42
N ARG A 218 -19.83 -2.52 -1.31
CA ARG A 218 -20.56 -2.64 -0.04
C ARG A 218 -20.30 -4.02 0.54
N SER A 219 -19.61 -4.07 1.67
CA SER A 219 -19.72 -5.23 2.56
C SER A 219 -21.13 -5.20 3.13
N ASN A 220 -21.93 -6.24 2.90
CA ASN A 220 -23.23 -6.36 3.53
C ASN A 220 -23.01 -6.38 5.04
N ARG A 221 -23.44 -5.33 5.73
CA ARG A 221 -23.75 -5.44 7.16
C ARG A 221 -24.80 -6.53 7.27
N GLU A 222 -24.50 -7.52 8.10
CA GLU A 222 -25.49 -8.51 8.55
C GLU A 222 -26.76 -7.77 8.96
N PHE A 223 -27.82 -7.94 8.18
CA PHE A 223 -29.17 -7.78 8.70
C PHE A 223 -29.45 -9.07 9.46
N GLY A 224 -29.09 -9.08 10.74
CA GLY A 224 -29.64 -10.03 11.68
C GLY A 224 -31.09 -9.65 11.95
N GLU A 225 -31.99 -10.53 11.56
CA GLU A 225 -33.17 -10.92 12.35
C GLU A 225 -33.15 -12.44 12.51
#